data_AF-T1A7X7-F1
#
_entry.id   AF-T1A7X7-F1
#
_cell.length_a   1.000
_cell.length_b   1.000
_cell.length_c   1.000
_cell.angle_alpha   90.00
_cell.angle_beta   90.00
_cell.angle_gamma   90.00
#
_symmetry.space_group_name_H-M   'P 1'
#
loop_
_entity.id
_entity.type
_entity.pdbx_description
1 polymer ?
#
loop_
_entity_poly.entity_id
_entity_poly.type
_entity_poly.pdbx_seq_one_letter_code
_entity_poly.pdbx_strand_id
1 'polypeptide(L)'
;PILLAWSGGKDCLMALERLRADPAWRVVGLLTTVTGAFDRVAMHGIRRSVLHAQATALDLPLLESVLDWPASNASYTQAFAASLEQAR
;
A
#
# COMPACT_ATOMS: atom_id res chain seq x y z
N PRO A 1 -10.43 -10.23 -8.48
CA PRO A 1 -9.73 -9.86 -7.22
C PRO A 1 -8.69 -8.79 -7.54
N ILE A 2 -8.51 -7.81 -6.66
CA ILE A 2 -7.59 -6.67 -6.87
C ILE A 2 -6.84 -6.33 -5.58
N LEU A 3 -5.64 -5.76 -5.73
CA LEU A 3 -4.98 -5.00 -4.68
C LEU A 3 -5.31 -3.52 -4.85
N LEU A 4 -5.48 -2.82 -3.73
CA LEU A 4 -5.68 -1.37 -3.73
C LEU A 4 -4.40 -0.65 -3.31
N ALA A 5 -3.95 0.32 -4.11
CA ALA A 5 -2.88 1.22 -3.72
C ALA A 5 -3.32 2.05 -2.49
N TRP A 6 -2.56 1.92 -1.40
CA TRP A 6 -2.93 2.47 -0.10
C TRP A 6 -1.89 3.49 0.39
N SER A 7 -2.25 4.78 0.36
CA SER A 7 -1.40 5.85 0.88
C SER A 7 -1.66 6.18 2.35
N GLY A 8 -2.74 5.63 2.94
CA GLY A 8 -3.21 5.89 4.29
C GLY A 8 -4.05 7.17 4.44
N GLY A 9 -4.31 7.89 3.34
CA GLY A 9 -5.12 9.11 3.32
C GLY A 9 -6.59 8.90 2.96
N LYS A 10 -7.35 10.00 2.93
CA LYS A 10 -8.78 9.99 2.60
C LYS A 10 -9.10 9.42 1.21
N ASP A 11 -8.22 9.64 0.22
CA ASP A 11 -8.53 9.30 -1.17
C ASP A 11 -8.49 7.79 -1.41
N CYS A 12 -7.51 7.08 -0.83
CA CYS A 12 -7.49 5.61 -0.91
C CYS A 12 -8.60 4.99 -0.07
N LEU A 13 -9.01 5.61 1.05
CA LEU A 13 -10.17 5.17 1.82
C LEU A 13 -11.48 5.34 1.03
N MET A 14 -11.67 6.47 0.35
CA MET A 14 -12.82 6.71 -0.53
C MET A 14 -12.84 5.76 -1.73
N ALA A 15 -11.67 5.41 -2.27
CA ALA A 15 -11.55 4.40 -3.33
C ALA A 15 -11.93 3.01 -2.82
N LEU A 16 -11.48 2.63 -1.62
CA LEU A 16 -11.85 1.35 -0.99
C LEU A 16 -13.35 1.24 -0.78
N GLU A 17 -13.98 2.30 -0.29
CA GLU A 17 -15.44 2.35 -0.07
C GLU A 17 -16.21 2.10 -1.38
N ARG A 18 -15.85 2.81 -2.45
CA ARG A 18 -16.46 2.61 -3.79
C ARG A 18 -16.24 1.20 -4.34
N LEU A 19 -15.03 0.65 -4.18
CA LEU A 19 -14.70 -0.70 -4.65
C LEU A 19 -15.42 -1.79 -3.84
N ARG A 20 -15.75 -1.54 -2.57
CA ARG A 20 -16.54 -2.47 -1.74
C ARG A 20 -18.04 -2.42 -2.05
N ALA A 21 -18.53 -1.28 -2.55
CA ALA A 21 -19.93 -1.11 -2.95
C ALA A 21 -20.27 -1.78 -4.29
N ASP A 22 -19.29 -1.97 -5.17
CA ASP A 22 -19.47 -2.61 -6.48
C ASP A 22 -19.06 -4.10 -6.45
N PRO A 23 -20.00 -5.04 -6.60
CA PRO A 23 -19.72 -6.48 -6.54
C PRO A 23 -18.86 -7.01 -7.69
N ALA A 24 -18.63 -6.22 -8.75
CA ALA A 24 -17.68 -6.58 -9.81
C ALA A 24 -16.23 -6.66 -9.30
N TRP A 25 -15.95 -6.01 -8.16
CA TRP A 25 -14.62 -5.94 -7.57
C TRP A 25 -14.55 -6.70 -6.25
N ARG A 26 -13.36 -7.25 -6.00
CA ARG A 26 -13.03 -7.88 -4.72
C ARG A 26 -11.64 -7.42 -4.31
N VAL A 27 -11.58 -6.44 -3.41
CA VAL A 27 -10.31 -6.00 -2.80
C VAL A 27 -9.85 -7.10 -1.84
N VAL A 28 -8.69 -7.68 -2.12
CA VAL A 28 -8.12 -8.79 -1.31
C VAL A 28 -6.91 -8.36 -0.49
N GLY A 29 -6.43 -7.14 -0.68
CA GLY A 29 -5.28 -6.60 0.05
C GLY A 29 -4.98 -5.16 -0.34
N LEU A 30 -4.11 -4.56 0.46
CA LEU A 30 -3.57 -3.22 0.30
C LEU A 30 -2.10 -3.32 -0.15
N LEU A 31 -1.65 -2.39 -0.98
CA LEU A 31 -0.26 -2.27 -1.38
C LEU A 31 0.22 -0.84 -1.16
N THR A 32 1.32 -0.67 -0.43
CA THR A 32 1.92 0.64 -0.15
C THR A 32 3.41 0.64 -0.39
N THR A 33 4.00 1.83 -0.43
CA THR A 33 5.45 2.03 -0.56
C THR A 33 5.97 2.78 0.66
N VAL A 34 6.93 2.19 1.35
CA VAL A 34 7.55 2.74 2.56
C VAL A 34 9.03 3.00 2.32
N THR A 35 9.55 4.09 2.85
CA THR A 35 10.99 4.33 2.89
C THR A 35 11.55 3.72 4.18
N GLY A 36 12.34 2.66 4.05
CA GLY A 36 12.85 1.89 5.19
C GLY A 36 13.64 2.75 6.17
N ALA A 37 14.47 3.66 5.66
CA ALA A 37 15.29 4.56 6.46
C ALA A 37 14.48 5.51 7.38
N PHE A 38 13.21 5.77 7.05
CA PHE A 38 12.36 6.71 7.79
C PHE A 38 11.16 6.05 8.49
N ASP A 39 10.96 4.76 8.29
CA ASP A 39 9.81 3.98 8.76
C ASP A 39 8.46 4.65 8.45
N ARG A 40 8.33 5.16 7.22
CA ARG A 40 7.20 5.98 6.78
C ARG A 40 6.81 5.70 5.34
N VAL A 41 5.54 5.98 5.00
CA VAL A 41 5.08 6.07 3.60
C VAL A 41 5.95 7.07 2.85
N ALA A 42 6.54 6.65 1.73
CA ALA A 42 7.55 7.43 1.02
C ALA A 42 7.08 8.84 0.63
N MET A 43 5.84 8.98 0.15
CA MET A 43 5.31 10.26 -0.36
C MET A 43 4.53 11.08 0.67
N HIS A 44 3.85 10.42 1.61
CA HIS A 44 2.89 11.07 2.53
C HIS A 44 3.39 11.16 3.97
N GLY A 45 4.55 10.57 4.29
CA GLY A 45 5.20 10.70 5.60
C GLY A 45 4.44 10.03 6.76
N ILE A 46 3.36 9.29 6.49
CA ILE A 46 2.59 8.55 7.50
C ILE A 46 3.48 7.47 8.10
N ARG A 47 3.48 7.36 9.44
CA ARG A 47 4.25 6.33 10.16
C ARG A 47 3.78 4.93 9.74
N ARG A 48 4.71 4.00 9.54
CA ARG A 48 4.41 2.62 9.17
C ARG A 48 3.46 1.95 10.17
N SER A 49 3.59 2.23 11.47
CA SER A 49 2.67 1.75 12.50
C SER A 49 1.21 2.18 12.30
N VAL A 50 0.97 3.38 11.77
CA VAL A 50 -0.40 3.86 11.46
C VAL A 50 -0.97 3.09 10.27
N LEU A 51 -0.15 2.79 9.25
CA LEU A 51 -0.59 1.96 8.12
C LEU A 51 -0.99 0.56 8.58
N HIS A 52 -0.19 -0.07 9.44
CA HIS A 52 -0.50 -1.38 10.01
C HIS A 52 -1.80 -1.37 10.81
N ALA A 53 -2.01 -0.33 11.63
CA ALA A 53 -3.25 -0.14 12.37
C ALA A 53 -4.46 0.03 11.43
N GLN A 54 -4.32 0.79 10.34
CA GLN A 54 -5.37 0.95 9.33
C GLN A 54 -5.68 -0.38 8.63
N ALA A 55 -4.67 -1.12 8.19
CA ALA A 55 -4.85 -2.42 7.52
C ALA A 55 -5.55 -3.43 8.44
N THR A 56 -5.13 -3.47 9.71
CA THR A 56 -5.78 -4.29 10.76
C THR A 56 -7.24 -3.89 10.96
N ALA A 57 -7.54 -2.59 11.07
CA ALA A 57 -8.91 -2.10 11.24
C ALA A 57 -9.81 -2.38 10.02
N LEU A 58 -9.21 -2.52 8.83
CA LEU A 58 -9.92 -2.83 7.58
C LEU A 58 -10.07 -4.33 7.32
N ASP A 59 -9.43 -5.18 8.13
CA ASP A 59 -9.30 -6.62 7.95
C ASP A 59 -8.77 -6.97 6.54
N LEU A 60 -7.69 -6.30 6.13
CA LEU A 60 -7.03 -6.52 4.85
C LEU A 60 -5.52 -6.73 5.05
N PRO A 61 -4.91 -7.70 4.36
CA PRO A 61 -3.45 -7.83 4.35
C PRO A 61 -2.81 -6.59 3.71
N LEU A 62 -1.66 -6.19 4.23
CA LEU A 62 -0.86 -5.08 3.71
C LEU A 62 0.45 -5.60 3.14
N LEU A 63 0.65 -5.37 1.85
CA LEU A 63 1.92 -5.58 1.17
C LEU A 63 2.70 -4.26 1.16
N GLU A 64 3.97 -4.32 1.54
CA GLU A 64 4.82 -3.16 1.66
C GLU A 64 6.02 -3.27 0.71
N SER A 65 6.04 -2.39 -0.30
CA SER A 65 7.22 -2.15 -1.12
C SER A 65 8.18 -1.27 -0.35
N VAL A 66 9.23 -1.87 0.22
CA VAL A 66 10.24 -1.16 1.01
C VAL A 66 11.31 -0.58 0.07
N LEU A 67 11.53 0.73 0.18
CA LEU A 67 12.56 1.45 -0.57
C LEU A 67 13.73 1.85 0.32
N ASP A 68 14.92 1.82 -0.26
CA ASP A 68 16.10 2.47 0.28
C ASP A 68 16.03 4.00 0.14
N TRP A 69 16.95 4.70 0.81
CA TRP A 69 17.11 6.15 0.65
C TRP A 69 18.57 6.51 0.39
N PRO A 70 18.87 7.33 -0.65
CA PRO A 70 17.94 7.84 -1.65
C PRO A 70 17.48 6.73 -2.62
N ALA A 71 16.24 6.81 -3.12
CA ALA A 71 15.71 5.91 -4.14
C ALA A 71 15.67 6.59 -5.51
N SER A 72 16.03 5.85 -6.55
CA SER A 72 15.73 6.22 -7.94
C SER A 72 14.34 5.70 -8.34
N ASN A 73 13.77 6.25 -9.42
CA ASN A 73 12.52 5.71 -9.97
C ASN A 73 12.70 4.25 -10.45
N ALA A 74 13.88 3.88 -10.97
CA ALA A 74 14.17 2.51 -11.36
C ALA A 74 14.12 1.54 -10.16
N SER A 75 14.74 1.91 -9.04
CA SER A 75 14.66 1.10 -7.80
C SER A 75 13.24 1.05 -7.25
N TYR A 76 12.45 2.13 -7.37
CA TYR A 76 11.03 2.12 -7.00
C TYR A 76 10.23 1.12 -7.84
N THR A 77 10.34 1.19 -9.17
CA THR A 77 9.61 0.27 -10.06
C THR A 77 9.99 -1.18 -9.79
N GLN A 78 11.28 -1.46 -9.55
CA GLN A 78 11.75 -2.80 -9.21
C GLN A 78 11.16 -3.31 -7.90
N ALA A 79 11.23 -2.53 -6.81
CA ALA A 79 10.69 -2.92 -5.52
C ALA A 79 9.16 -3.11 -5.56
N PHE A 80 8.46 -2.23 -6.27
CA PHE A 80 7.02 -2.32 -6.47
C PHE A 80 6.63 -3.58 -7.25
N ALA A 81 7.34 -3.89 -8.35
CA ALA A 81 7.13 -5.11 -9.12
C ALA A 81 7.38 -6.37 -8.27
N ALA A 82 8.49 -6.41 -7.52
CA ALA A 82 8.80 -7.52 -6.62
C ALA A 82 7.73 -7.73 -5.54
N SER A 83 7.11 -6.65 -5.06
CA SER A 83 6.00 -6.73 -4.10
C SER A 83 4.73 -7.31 -4.73
N LEU A 84 4.46 -7.01 -6.01
CA LEU A 84 3.34 -7.60 -6.74
C LEU A 84 3.53 -9.10 -6.98
N GLU A 85 4.77 -9.57 -7.16
CA GLU A 85 5.05 -11.01 -7.32
C GLU A 85 4.69 -11.80 -6.06
N GLN A 86 4.82 -11.22 -4.87
CA GLN A 86 4.40 -11.84 -3.59
C GLN A 86 2.88 -12.03 -3.48
N ALA A 87 2.10 -11.33 -4.31
CA ALA A 87 0.64 -11.40 -4.32
C ALA A 87 0.06 -12.41 -5.34
N ARG A 88 0.92 -13.11 -6.09
CA ARG A 88 0.52 -14.16 -7.03
C ARG A 88 0.24 -15.47 -6.31
#